data_AF-A0A967XKC2-F1
#
_entry.id   AF-A0A967XKC2-F1
#
_cell.length_a   1.000
_cell.length_b   1.000
_cell.length_c   1.000
_cell.angle_alpha   90.00
_cell.angle_beta   90.00
_cell.angle_gamma   90.00
#
_symmetry.space_group_name_H-M   'P 1'
#
loop_
_entity.id
_entity.type
_entity.pdbx_description
1 polymer ?
#
loop_
_entity_poly.entity_id
_entity_poly.type
_entity_poly.pdbx_seq_one_letter_code
_entity_poly.pdbx_strand_id
1 'polypeptide(L)' 'MIHGKEDAVVPVESARWLADERPDWDFHVLAGIGHVPQLEAPLAVIDLINAWQRQHAVTAPRAT' A
#
# COMPACT_ATOMS: atom_id res chain seq x y z
N MET A 1 0.89 -0.77 -3.72
CA MET A 1 2.08 -0.87 -2.86
C MET A 1 2.00 0.15 -1.74
N ILE A 2 2.20 -0.28 -0.50
CA ILE A 2 2.26 0.59 0.69
C ILE A 2 3.68 0.50 1.24
N HIS A 3 4.35 1.64 1.44
CA HIS A 3 5.75 1.70 1.87
C HIS A 3 5.93 2.71 3.00
N GLY A 4 6.80 2.42 3.97
CA GLY A 4 7.17 3.39 5.01
C GLY A 4 8.26 4.36 4.52
N LYS A 5 8.11 5.66 4.79
CA LYS A 5 9.10 6.65 4.34
C LYS A 5 10.44 6.48 5.05
N GLU A 6 10.42 5.98 6.28
CA GLU A 6 11.59 5.78 7.15
C GLU A 6 12.06 4.32 7.17
N ASP A 7 11.67 3.54 6.16
CA ASP A 7 12.13 2.17 5.98
C ASP A 7 13.67 2.11 5.85
N ALA A 8 14.31 1.53 6.87
CA ALA A 8 15.76 1.37 6.96
C ALA A 8 16.28 0.08 6.28
N VAL A 9 15.39 -0.82 5.87
CA VAL A 9 15.73 -2.08 5.21
C VAL A 9 15.63 -1.92 3.69
N VAL A 10 14.57 -1.29 3.22
CA VAL A 10 14.34 -1.00 1.80
C VAL A 10 14.07 0.50 1.64
N PRO A 11 15.02 1.28 1.11
CA PRO A 11 14.86 2.72 0.95
C PRO A 11 13.61 3.07 0.12
N VAL A 12 12.92 4.14 0.51
CA VAL A 12 11.68 4.58 -0.15
C VAL A 12 11.91 4.92 -1.63
N GLU A 13 13.13 5.27 -2.03
CA GLU A 13 13.53 5.54 -3.42
C GLU A 13 13.39 4.29 -4.29
N SER A 14 13.68 3.09 -3.76
CA SER A 14 13.50 1.83 -4.48
C SER A 14 12.02 1.57 -4.76
N ALA A 15 11.16 1.88 -3.79
CA ALA A 15 9.70 1.79 -3.95
C ALA A 15 9.18 2.83 -4.96
N ARG A 16 9.70 4.06 -4.93
CA ARG A 16 9.35 5.10 -5.91
C ARG A 16 9.71 4.69 -7.33
N TRP A 17 10.94 4.22 -7.53
CA TRP A 17 11.39 3.73 -8.83
C TRP A 17 10.49 2.61 -9.35
N LEU A 18 10.15 1.62 -8.52
CA LEU A 18 9.26 0.53 -8.94
C LEU A 18 7.84 1.02 -9.25
N ALA A 19 7.34 2.01 -8.51
CA ALA A 19 6.03 2.60 -8.78
C ALA A 19 6.01 3.35 -10.13
N ASP A 20 7.11 4.02 -10.50
CA ASP A 20 7.24 4.67 -11.81
C ASP A 20 7.20 3.64 -12.97
N GLU A 21 7.79 2.45 -12.76
CA GLU A 21 7.73 1.33 -13.72
C GLU A 21 6.36 0.62 -13.77
N ARG A 22 5.52 0.81 -12.74
CA ARG A 22 4.20 0.17 -12.58
C ARG A 22 3.11 1.22 -12.34
N PRO A 23 2.78 2.05 -13.36
CA PRO A 23 1.76 3.08 -13.23
C PRO A 23 0.35 2.53 -13.01
N ASP A 24 0.13 1.22 -13.19
CA ASP A 24 -1.11 0.52 -12.86
C ASP A 24 -1.25 0.19 -11.37
N TRP A 25 -0.22 0.44 -10.54
CA TRP A 25 -0.27 0.19 -9.12
C TRP A 25 -0.65 1.45 -8.34
N ASP A 26 -1.59 1.32 -7.40
CA ASP A 26 -1.79 2.33 -6.38
C ASP A 26 -0.59 2.35 -5.41
N PHE A 27 0.13 3.46 -5.37
CA PHE A 27 1.34 3.61 -4.55
C PHE A 27 1.15 4.64 -3.43
N HIS A 28 1.38 4.20 -2.19
CA HIS A 28 1.25 5.02 -0.99
C HIS A 28 2.52 4.97 -0.14
N VAL A 29 3.03 6.13 0.24
CA VAL A 29 4.15 6.28 1.18
C VAL A 29 3.63 6.86 2.50
N LEU A 30 3.90 6.17 3.61
CA LEU A 30 3.48 6.59 4.94
C LEU A 30 4.63 7.29 5.68
N ALA A 31 4.41 8.54 6.12
CA ALA A 31 5.39 9.28 6.90
C ALA A 31 5.41 8.83 8.37
N GLY A 32 6.59 8.78 8.96
CA GLY A 32 6.82 8.29 10.33
C GLY A 32 6.77 6.76 10.47
N ILE A 33 6.82 6.01 9.38
CA ILE A 33 6.66 4.54 9.33
C ILE A 33 7.91 3.90 8.73
N GLY A 34 8.40 2.86 9.40
CA GLY A 34 9.54 2.06 8.98
C GLY A 34 9.17 0.91 8.03
N HIS A 35 9.89 -0.20 8.19
CA HIS A 35 9.84 -1.32 7.24
C HIS A 35 8.54 -2.12 7.30
N VAL A 36 7.80 -2.06 8.42
CA VAL A 36 6.68 -2.98 8.66
C VAL A 36 5.36 -2.22 8.87
N PRO A 37 4.84 -1.50 7.85
CA PRO A 37 3.66 -0.64 7.98
C PRO A 37 2.44 -1.29 8.63
N GLN A 38 2.22 -2.58 8.37
CA GLN A 38 1.09 -3.34 8.92
C GLN A 38 1.16 -3.52 10.44
N LEU A 39 2.36 -3.48 11.04
CA LEU A 39 2.54 -3.55 12.49
C LEU A 39 2.60 -2.16 13.12
N GLU A 40 3.18 -1.19 12.42
CA GLU A 40 3.41 0.17 12.94
C GLU A 40 2.16 1.06 12.83
N ALA A 41 1.39 0.91 11.74
CA ALA A 41 0.17 1.68 11.47
C ALA A 41 -0.95 0.78 10.89
N PRO A 42 -1.42 -0.24 11.64
CA PRO A 42 -2.35 -1.25 11.14
C PRO A 42 -3.64 -0.65 10.57
N LEU A 43 -4.19 0.38 11.23
CA LEU A 43 -5.43 1.03 10.78
C LEU A 43 -5.25 1.75 9.44
N ALA A 44 -4.14 2.47 9.26
CA ALA A 44 -3.85 3.15 8.00
C ALA A 44 -3.68 2.15 6.85
N VAL A 45 -3.03 1.01 7.11
CA VAL A 45 -2.88 -0.07 6.12
C VAL A 45 -4.23 -0.69 5.75
N ILE A 46 -5.08 -0.98 6.73
CA ILE A 46 -6.44 -1.51 6.49
C ILE A 46 -7.27 -0.54 5.65
N ASP A 47 -7.21 0.76 5.94
CA ASP A 47 -7.96 1.77 5.21
C ASP A 47 -7.52 1.85 3.73
N LEU A 48 -6.22 1.79 3.46
CA LEU A 48 -5.67 1.79 2.11
C LEU A 48 -6.07 0.51 1.34
N ILE A 49 -6.00 -0.66 1.98
CA ILE A 49 -6.43 -1.92 1.36
C ILE A 49 -7.93 -1.89 1.04
N ASN A 50 -8.76 -1.42 1.97
CA ASN A 50 -10.20 -1.31 1.75
C ASN A 50 -10.54 -0.30 0.64
N ALA A 51 -9.80 0.80 0.54
CA ALA A 51 -9.95 1.79 -0.54
C ALA A 51 -9.62 1.16 -1.90
N TRP A 52 -8.47 0.49 -2.00
CA TRP A 52 -8.07 -0.25 -3.18
C TRP A 52 -9.12 -1.30 -3.58
N GLN A 53 -9.61 -2.10 -2.62
CA GLN A 53 -10.65 -3.10 -2.87
C GLN A 53 -11.93 -2.48 -3.43
N ARG A 54 -12.39 -1.34 -2.90
CA ARG A 54 -13.60 -0.68 -3.43
C ARG A 54 -13.42 -0.17 -4.86
N GLN A 55 -12.21 0.28 -5.22
CA GLN A 55 -11.89 0.73 -6.58
C GLN A 55 -11.79 -0.42 -7.57
N HIS A 56 -11.35 -1.60 -7.10
CA HIS A 56 -11.05 -2.76 -7.95
C HIS A 56 -12.02 -3.92 -7.75
N ALA A 57 -13.09 -3.74 -6.97
CA ALA A 57 -14.08 -4.77 -6.75
C ALA A 57 -14.77 -5.12 -8.06
N VAL A 58 -14.42 -6.27 -8.62
CA VAL A 58 -15.32 -7.01 -9.49
C VAL A 58 -16.43 -7.54 -8.58
N THR A 59 -17.68 -7.21 -8.87
CA THR A 59 -18.84 -7.72 -8.13
C THR A 59 -18.80 -9.25 -8.13
N ALA A 60 -18.33 -9.85 -7.04
CA ALA A 60 -18.46 -11.29 -6.87
C ALA A 60 -19.96 -11.59 -6.71
N PRO A 61 -20.52 -12.54 -7.48
CA PRO A 61 -21.92 -12.92 -7.29
C PRO A 61 -22.10 -13.39 -5.84
N ARG A 62 -23.08 -12.82 -5.15
CA ARG A 62 -23.43 -13.19 -3.78
C ARG A 62 -23.83 -14.66 -3.78
N ALA A 63 -23.04 -15.51 -3.11
CA ALA A 63 -23.43 -16.89 -2.86
C ALA A 63 -24.73 -16.88 -2.04
N THR A 64 -25.76 -17.52 -2.58
CA THR A 64 -27.09 -17.74 -2.00
C THR A 64 -27.06 -18.75 -0.87
#